data_AF-A0A369J997-F1
#
_entry.id   AF-A0A369J997-F1
#
_cell.length_a   1.000
_cell.length_b   1.000
_cell.length_c   1.000
_cell.angle_alpha   90.00
_cell.angle_beta   90.00
_cell.angle_gamma   90.00
#
_symmetry.space_group_name_H-M   'P 1'
#
loop_
_entity.id
_entity.type
_entity.pdbx_description
1 polymer ?
#
loop_
_entity_poly.entity_id
_entity_poly.type
_entity_poly.pdbx_seq_one_letter_code
_entity_poly.pdbx_strand_id
1 'polypeptide(L)'
;MITPQDVASSDGITDLRLSRDGSRVVYTSGPLYKTGNNRTSALWLAETTIENSARKITTGDSHDYAPSFHPKASQIFFLSDRHEVGGAIQLYTLSFDATSFTEANRITHSRYPVLSYSISPDGNFVAFTLKSSSSEQNDKEPISVWRENLGFDALHFIDLRDSSKT
;
A
#
# COMPACT_ATOMS: atom_id res chain seq x y z
N MET A 1 13.44 29.89 -13.07
CA MET A 1 14.66 29.21 -12.57
C MET A 1 14.19 28.27 -11.48
N ILE A 2 14.47 26.97 -11.58
CA ILE A 2 14.18 26.00 -10.49
C ILE A 2 15.21 26.20 -9.38
N THR A 3 14.76 26.33 -8.14
CA THR A 3 15.61 26.46 -6.95
C THR A 3 15.84 25.11 -6.27
N PRO A 4 16.89 24.97 -5.43
CA PRO A 4 17.05 23.77 -4.60
C PRO A 4 15.84 23.50 -3.70
N GLN A 5 15.16 24.57 -3.26
CA GLN A 5 13.93 24.44 -2.47
C GLN A 5 12.80 23.82 -3.29
N ASP A 6 12.63 24.23 -4.55
CA ASP A 6 11.61 23.66 -5.46
C ASP A 6 11.85 22.16 -5.70
N VAL A 7 13.12 21.75 -5.81
CA VAL A 7 13.49 20.33 -5.94
C VAL A 7 13.22 19.59 -4.62
N ALA A 8 13.60 20.16 -3.49
CA ALA A 8 13.42 19.53 -2.17
C ALA A 8 11.95 19.37 -1.78
N SER A 9 11.06 20.27 -2.23
CA SER A 9 9.63 20.22 -1.96
C SER A 9 8.80 19.57 -3.07
N SER A 10 9.45 18.93 -4.04
CA SER A 10 8.73 18.33 -5.18
C SER A 10 8.13 16.98 -4.81
N ASP A 11 6.96 16.72 -5.37
CA ASP A 11 6.29 15.42 -5.27
C ASP A 11 6.74 14.47 -6.39
N GLY A 12 6.88 13.20 -6.05
CA GLY A 12 7.10 12.11 -6.99
C GLY A 12 5.86 11.29 -7.20
N ILE A 13 5.70 10.81 -8.44
CA ILE A 13 4.66 9.85 -8.81
C ILE A 13 5.27 8.44 -8.88
N THR A 14 4.69 7.49 -8.17
CA THR A 14 5.11 6.08 -8.15
C THR A 14 3.93 5.12 -8.28
N ASP A 15 4.24 3.82 -8.40
CA ASP A 15 3.28 2.71 -8.26
C ASP A 15 2.03 2.78 -9.16
N LEU A 16 2.20 3.34 -10.36
CA LEU A 16 1.12 3.45 -11.35
C LEU A 16 0.53 2.08 -11.69
N ARG A 17 -0.80 1.96 -11.67
CA ARG A 17 -1.56 0.80 -12.14
C ARG A 17 -2.73 1.23 -13.00
N LEU A 18 -2.98 0.48 -14.07
CA LEU A 18 -4.16 0.65 -14.93
C LEU A 18 -5.28 -0.28 -14.47
N SER A 19 -6.53 0.15 -14.63
CA SER A 19 -7.68 -0.74 -14.55
C SER A 19 -7.63 -1.75 -15.69
N ARG A 20 -8.33 -2.88 -15.54
CA ARG A 20 -8.29 -3.99 -16.50
C ARG A 20 -8.74 -3.58 -17.92
N ASP A 21 -9.70 -2.67 -17.99
CA ASP A 21 -10.24 -2.09 -19.22
C ASP A 21 -9.42 -0.87 -19.71
N GLY A 22 -8.39 -0.45 -18.95
CA GLY A 22 -7.57 0.70 -19.26
C GLY A 22 -8.27 2.06 -19.12
N SER A 23 -9.49 2.11 -18.62
CA SER A 23 -10.27 3.36 -18.49
C SER A 23 -9.75 4.26 -17.35
N ARG A 24 -9.08 3.67 -16.36
CA ARG A 24 -8.61 4.37 -15.16
C ARG A 24 -7.17 4.06 -14.85
N VAL A 25 -6.52 5.01 -14.19
CA VAL A 25 -5.20 4.85 -13.61
C VAL A 25 -5.22 5.25 -12.15
N VAL A 26 -4.68 4.40 -11.29
CA VAL A 26 -4.37 4.73 -9.89
C VAL A 26 -2.87 4.85 -9.74
N TYR A 27 -2.41 5.85 -8.99
CA TYR A 27 -1.00 6.07 -8.73
C TYR A 27 -0.80 6.67 -7.34
N THR A 28 0.44 6.58 -6.87
CA THR A 28 0.87 7.18 -5.62
C THR A 28 1.55 8.51 -5.91
N SER A 29 1.27 9.54 -5.12
CA SER A 29 1.94 10.85 -5.16
C SER A 29 2.32 11.28 -3.76
N GLY A 30 3.54 11.77 -3.57
CA GLY A 30 3.98 12.36 -2.30
C GLY A 30 5.40 12.90 -2.39
N PRO A 31 5.91 13.50 -1.31
CA PRO A 31 7.20 14.19 -1.32
C PRO A 31 8.35 13.27 -1.77
N LEU A 32 9.17 13.71 -2.74
CA LEU A 32 10.38 12.99 -3.18
C LEU A 32 11.39 12.83 -2.04
N TYR A 33 11.43 13.82 -1.15
CA TYR A 33 12.27 13.83 0.03
C TYR A 33 11.37 13.80 1.26
N LYS A 34 11.71 12.95 2.22
CA LYS A 34 10.93 12.80 3.46
C LYS A 34 10.83 14.14 4.17
N THR A 35 9.62 14.68 4.25
CA THR A 35 9.30 15.86 5.05
C THR A 35 8.85 15.41 6.44
N GLY A 36 9.58 15.78 7.49
CA GLY A 36 9.25 15.43 8.88
C GLY A 36 9.64 14.00 9.30
N ASN A 37 8.98 13.48 10.35
CA ASN A 37 9.38 12.23 11.00
C ASN A 37 8.91 10.96 10.29
N ASN A 38 7.87 11.04 9.45
CA ASN A 38 7.27 9.89 8.77
C ASN A 38 7.22 10.12 7.26
N ARG A 39 7.24 9.04 6.49
CA ARG A 39 7.00 9.13 5.05
C ARG A 39 5.51 9.34 4.85
N THR A 40 5.15 10.21 3.90
CA THR A 40 3.76 10.47 3.55
C THR A 40 3.57 10.35 2.05
N SER A 41 2.41 9.87 1.65
CA SER A 41 2.01 9.77 0.25
C SER A 41 0.50 9.54 0.18
N ALA A 42 -0.10 9.99 -0.90
CA ALA A 42 -1.52 9.79 -1.18
C ALA A 42 -1.72 8.98 -2.45
N LEU A 43 -2.87 8.33 -2.53
CA LEU A 43 -3.33 7.75 -3.78
C LEU A 43 -4.13 8.78 -4.56
N TRP A 44 -3.99 8.71 -5.87
CA TRP A 44 -4.72 9.50 -6.85
C TRP A 44 -5.33 8.56 -7.89
N LEU A 45 -6.51 8.93 -8.37
CA LEU A 45 -7.25 8.24 -9.41
C LEU A 45 -7.53 9.22 -10.55
N ALA A 46 -7.33 8.79 -11.79
CA ALA A 46 -7.68 9.55 -12.98
C ALA A 46 -8.34 8.65 -14.02
N GLU A 47 -9.19 9.24 -14.86
CA GLU A 47 -9.69 8.62 -16.08
C GLU A 47 -8.68 8.83 -17.21
N THR A 48 -8.36 7.78 -17.96
CA THR A 48 -7.35 7.83 -19.03
C THR A 48 -7.81 8.59 -20.27
N THR A 49 -9.13 8.80 -20.39
CA THR A 49 -9.76 9.44 -21.56
C THR A 49 -10.27 10.86 -21.27
N ILE A 50 -10.21 11.31 -20.02
CA ILE A 50 -10.70 12.63 -19.60
C ILE A 50 -9.52 13.44 -19.06
N GLU A 51 -9.19 14.52 -19.76
CA GLU A 51 -8.17 15.46 -19.31
C GLU A 51 -8.53 16.06 -17.95
N ASN A 52 -7.51 16.31 -17.13
CA ASN A 52 -7.64 16.92 -15.79
C ASN A 52 -8.62 16.18 -14.85
N SER A 53 -8.85 14.88 -15.07
CA SER A 53 -9.72 14.05 -14.24
C SER A 53 -9.05 13.53 -12.95
N ALA A 54 -7.74 13.77 -12.80
CA ALA A 54 -6.97 13.32 -11.66
C ALA A 54 -7.50 13.91 -10.35
N ARG A 55 -7.80 13.04 -9.39
CA ARG A 55 -8.27 13.43 -8.07
C ARG A 55 -7.65 12.57 -6.98
N LYS A 56 -7.42 13.21 -5.83
CA LYS A 56 -6.90 12.55 -4.63
C LYS A 56 -7.98 11.68 -3.99
N ILE A 57 -7.64 10.45 -3.63
CA ILE A 57 -8.57 9.47 -3.02
C ILE A 57 -8.17 9.06 -1.60
N THR A 58 -7.04 9.55 -1.09
CA THR A 58 -6.64 9.44 0.32
C THR A 58 -6.06 10.78 0.82
N THR A 59 -6.01 11.00 2.14
CA THR A 59 -5.64 12.33 2.68
C THR A 59 -4.18 12.70 2.42
N GLY A 60 -3.28 11.72 2.34
CA GLY A 60 -1.83 11.94 2.24
C GLY A 60 -1.14 12.21 3.58
N ASP A 61 -1.82 12.01 4.71
CA ASP A 61 -1.23 12.18 6.04
C ASP A 61 -0.49 10.92 6.52
N SER A 62 -0.67 9.81 5.80
CA SER A 62 -0.06 8.49 6.04
C SER A 62 0.79 8.08 4.83
N HIS A 63 1.52 6.98 4.94
CA HIS A 63 2.27 6.41 3.84
C HIS A 63 1.37 5.46 3.01
N ASP A 64 0.59 6.00 2.08
CA ASP A 64 -0.23 5.19 1.18
C ASP A 64 0.54 4.81 -0.09
N TYR A 65 0.66 3.51 -0.39
CA TYR A 65 1.41 3.03 -1.56
C TYR A 65 0.95 1.64 -2.05
N ALA A 66 1.58 1.19 -3.15
CA ALA A 66 1.27 -0.08 -3.82
C ALA A 66 -0.23 -0.29 -4.10
N PRO A 67 -0.92 0.66 -4.76
CA PRO A 67 -2.31 0.49 -5.09
C PRO A 67 -2.51 -0.66 -6.10
N SER A 68 -3.69 -1.27 -6.08
CA SER A 68 -4.14 -2.24 -7.09
C SER A 68 -5.64 -2.18 -7.23
N PHE A 69 -6.12 -2.27 -8.47
CA PHE A 69 -7.55 -2.46 -8.73
C PHE A 69 -7.98 -3.88 -8.36
N HIS A 70 -9.17 -4.00 -7.78
CA HIS A 70 -9.87 -5.27 -7.73
C HIS A 70 -10.32 -5.67 -9.15
N PRO A 71 -10.15 -6.94 -9.58
CA PRO A 71 -10.35 -7.33 -10.98
C PRO A 71 -11.83 -7.35 -11.42
N LYS A 72 -12.79 -7.32 -10.48
CA LYS A 72 -14.23 -7.46 -10.74
C LYS A 72 -15.14 -6.47 -10.01
N ALA A 73 -14.60 -5.66 -9.11
CA ALA A 73 -15.39 -4.80 -8.22
C ALA A 73 -14.78 -3.40 -8.23
N SER A 74 -15.58 -2.39 -7.93
CA SER A 74 -15.15 -0.99 -7.91
C SER A 74 -14.36 -0.65 -6.64
N GLN A 75 -13.28 -1.38 -6.40
CA GLN A 75 -12.43 -1.25 -5.22
C GLN A 75 -10.94 -1.16 -5.55
N ILE A 76 -10.22 -0.33 -4.79
CA ILE A 76 -8.77 -0.18 -4.85
C ILE A 76 -8.19 -0.66 -3.53
N PHE A 77 -7.28 -1.61 -3.60
CA PHE A 77 -6.49 -2.09 -2.48
C PHE A 77 -5.17 -1.34 -2.42
N PHE A 78 -4.61 -1.17 -1.24
CA PHE A 78 -3.33 -0.49 -1.04
C PHE A 78 -2.75 -0.75 0.35
N LEU A 79 -1.46 -0.48 0.50
CA LEU A 79 -0.74 -0.57 1.77
C LEU A 79 -0.66 0.79 2.44
N SER A 80 -0.82 0.82 3.77
CA SER A 80 -0.79 2.07 4.55
C SER A 80 -0.45 1.85 6.02
N ASP A 81 0.18 2.84 6.66
CA ASP A 81 0.32 2.97 8.12
C ASP A 81 -0.81 3.81 8.74
N ARG A 82 -1.88 4.15 8.01
CA ARG A 82 -2.94 5.09 8.46
C ARG A 82 -3.59 4.84 9.82
N HIS A 83 -3.55 3.61 10.33
CA HIS A 83 -4.08 3.33 11.68
C HIS A 83 -3.17 3.89 12.78
N GLU A 84 -1.86 3.94 12.52
CA GLU A 84 -0.84 4.51 13.40
C GLU A 84 0.32 5.00 12.52
N VAL A 85 0.39 6.31 12.25
CA VAL A 85 1.39 6.88 11.32
C VAL A 85 2.82 6.60 11.80
N GLY A 86 3.64 5.99 10.94
CA GLY A 86 4.96 5.46 11.28
C GLY A 86 4.96 4.05 11.88
N GLY A 87 3.78 3.46 12.10
CA GLY A 87 3.57 2.13 12.66
C GLY A 87 3.57 1.01 11.61
N ALA A 88 2.93 -0.11 11.95
CA ALA A 88 2.89 -1.28 11.08
C ALA A 88 2.03 -1.05 9.84
N ILE A 89 2.62 -1.24 8.65
CA ILE A 89 1.90 -1.22 7.38
C ILE A 89 0.86 -2.34 7.35
N GLN A 90 -0.37 -2.02 6.96
CA GLN A 90 -1.45 -2.96 6.77
C GLN A 90 -2.11 -2.77 5.41
N LEU A 91 -2.88 -3.76 4.99
CA LEU A 91 -3.67 -3.71 3.76
C LEU A 91 -5.02 -3.05 4.03
N TYR A 92 -5.41 -2.17 3.12
CA TYR A 92 -6.69 -1.46 3.14
C TYR A 92 -7.37 -1.51 1.78
N THR A 93 -8.66 -1.17 1.76
CA THR A 93 -9.45 -1.03 0.55
C THR A 93 -10.36 0.21 0.60
N LEU A 94 -10.62 0.81 -0.56
CA LEU A 94 -11.57 1.91 -0.75
C LEU A 94 -12.33 1.76 -2.07
N SER A 95 -13.50 2.38 -2.17
CA SER A 95 -14.29 2.42 -3.43
C SER A 95 -13.63 3.30 -4.48
N PHE A 96 -13.92 3.06 -5.76
CA PHE A 96 -13.52 3.97 -6.84
C PHE A 96 -14.05 5.38 -6.62
N ASP A 97 -15.25 5.51 -6.05
CA ASP A 97 -15.90 6.80 -5.80
C ASP A 97 -15.40 7.48 -4.50
N ALA A 98 -14.41 6.88 -3.83
CA ALA A 98 -13.81 7.44 -2.62
C ALA A 98 -13.23 8.83 -2.90
N THR A 99 -13.43 9.74 -1.95
CA THR A 99 -12.76 11.04 -1.89
C THR A 99 -11.61 10.97 -0.89
N SER A 100 -10.80 12.02 -0.79
CA SER A 100 -9.76 12.11 0.25
C SER A 100 -10.30 11.98 1.68
N PHE A 101 -11.60 12.20 1.90
CA PHE A 101 -12.27 12.09 3.20
C PHE A 101 -12.99 10.76 3.40
N THR A 102 -12.95 9.87 2.41
CA THR A 102 -13.57 8.55 2.54
C THR A 102 -12.70 7.66 3.42
N GLU A 103 -13.30 7.15 4.50
CA GLU A 103 -12.67 6.15 5.36
C GLU A 103 -12.38 4.87 4.55
N ALA A 104 -11.16 4.36 4.68
CA ALA A 104 -10.81 3.08 4.07
C ALA A 104 -10.99 1.94 5.04
N ASN A 105 -11.42 0.79 4.51
CA ASN A 105 -11.61 -0.41 5.30
C ASN A 105 -10.28 -1.14 5.46
N ARG A 106 -9.95 -1.51 6.68
CA ARG A 106 -8.73 -2.27 7.01
C ARG A 106 -8.97 -3.75 6.78
N ILE A 107 -8.17 -4.37 5.93
CA ILE A 107 -8.29 -5.79 5.57
C ILE A 107 -7.44 -6.67 6.49
N THR A 108 -6.23 -6.24 6.84
CA THR A 108 -5.33 -7.02 7.72
C THR A 108 -5.24 -6.42 9.12
N HIS A 109 -5.28 -7.28 10.14
CA HIS A 109 -5.27 -6.90 11.56
C HIS A 109 -4.05 -7.46 12.30
N SER A 110 -2.90 -7.52 11.63
CA SER A 110 -1.67 -8.11 12.19
C SER A 110 -0.89 -7.09 13.04
N ARG A 111 -0.14 -7.60 14.01
CA ARG A 111 0.90 -6.82 14.72
C ARG A 111 2.14 -6.59 13.87
N TYR A 112 2.35 -7.43 12.86
CA TYR A 112 3.49 -7.33 11.94
C TYR A 112 3.10 -6.58 10.66
N PRO A 113 4.04 -5.81 10.07
CA PRO A 113 3.81 -5.16 8.79
C PRO A 113 3.53 -6.15 7.66
N VAL A 114 2.56 -5.83 6.82
CA VAL A 114 2.38 -6.44 5.50
C VAL A 114 3.48 -5.92 4.57
N LEU A 115 4.23 -6.83 3.98
CA LEU A 115 5.35 -6.49 3.08
C LEU A 115 4.89 -6.37 1.62
N SER A 116 4.01 -7.26 1.18
CA SER A 116 3.48 -7.30 -0.18
C SER A 116 2.13 -8.03 -0.19
N TYR A 117 1.35 -7.79 -1.23
CA TYR A 117 0.08 -8.48 -1.44
C TYR A 117 -0.23 -8.68 -2.93
N SER A 118 -1.16 -9.57 -3.24
CA SER A 118 -1.71 -9.78 -4.58
C SER A 118 -3.16 -10.25 -4.51
N ILE A 119 -3.98 -9.77 -5.44
CA ILE A 119 -5.38 -10.18 -5.57
C ILE A 119 -5.48 -11.28 -6.62
N SER A 120 -6.18 -12.35 -6.29
CA SER A 120 -6.51 -13.43 -7.23
C SER A 120 -7.24 -12.91 -8.48
N PRO A 121 -7.03 -13.51 -9.67
CA PRO A 121 -7.67 -13.06 -10.92
C PRO A 121 -9.19 -13.09 -10.89
N ASP A 122 -9.77 -13.95 -10.06
CA ASP A 122 -11.22 -14.04 -9.86
C ASP A 122 -11.74 -13.05 -8.82
N GLY A 123 -10.88 -12.33 -8.11
CA GLY A 123 -11.22 -11.34 -7.10
C GLY A 123 -11.71 -11.93 -5.77
N ASN A 124 -11.57 -13.23 -5.55
CA ASN A 124 -12.14 -13.85 -4.34
C ASN A 124 -11.15 -13.90 -3.18
N PHE A 125 -9.86 -13.79 -3.48
CA PHE A 125 -8.78 -13.95 -2.50
C PHE A 125 -7.74 -12.84 -2.60
N VAL A 126 -7.17 -12.51 -1.44
CA VAL A 126 -5.92 -11.74 -1.34
C VAL A 126 -4.85 -12.59 -0.68
N ALA A 127 -3.71 -12.70 -1.36
CA ALA A 127 -2.47 -13.25 -0.81
C ALA A 127 -1.61 -12.12 -0.24
N PHE A 128 -0.94 -12.31 0.89
CA PHE A 128 0.01 -11.33 1.44
C PHE A 128 1.11 -11.98 2.27
N THR A 129 2.21 -11.26 2.47
CA THR A 129 3.34 -11.68 3.32
C THR A 129 3.52 -10.72 4.49
N LEU A 130 3.99 -11.24 5.63
CA LEU A 130 4.27 -10.46 6.82
C LEU A 130 5.78 -10.40 7.08
N LYS A 131 6.22 -9.33 7.76
CA LYS A 131 7.58 -9.26 8.30
C LYS A 131 7.68 -10.13 9.56
N SER A 132 8.52 -11.17 9.52
CA SER A 132 8.83 -11.99 10.69
C SER A 132 9.46 -11.21 11.82
N SER A 133 9.31 -11.72 13.06
CA SER A 133 10.19 -11.34 14.18
C SER A 133 11.57 -12.02 14.14
N SER A 134 11.91 -12.81 13.12
CA SER A 134 13.14 -13.62 13.08
C SER A 134 14.46 -12.81 13.00
N SER A 135 14.38 -11.48 13.04
CA SER A 135 15.53 -10.58 13.15
C SER A 135 15.86 -10.10 14.57
N GLU A 136 15.20 -10.59 15.63
CA GLU A 136 15.82 -10.56 16.96
C GLU A 136 16.89 -11.65 17.04
N GLN A 137 18.03 -11.31 16.45
CA GLN A 137 19.28 -12.05 16.52
C GLN A 137 19.66 -12.19 18.00
N ASN A 138 19.46 -13.38 18.55
CA ASN A 138 20.12 -13.78 19.80
C ASN A 138 21.63 -13.74 19.56
N ASP A 139 22.25 -12.63 19.96
CA ASP A 139 23.69 -12.57 20.20
C ASP A 139 24.05 -13.62 21.26
N LYS A 140 24.50 -14.79 20.78
CA LYS A 140 25.38 -15.81 21.42
C LYS A 140 24.93 -17.22 21.08
N GLU A 141 25.26 -17.71 19.88
CA GLU A 141 25.59 -19.12 19.73
C GLU A 141 26.92 -19.29 18.95
N PRO A 142 27.87 -20.11 19.46
CA PRO A 142 29.21 -20.23 18.91
C PRO A 142 29.30 -21.06 17.60
N ILE A 143 28.16 -21.44 17.01
CA ILE A 143 28.12 -22.29 15.82
C ILE A 143 27.19 -21.67 14.78
N SER A 144 27.77 -21.12 13.71
CA SER A 144 27.04 -20.68 12.54
C SER A 144 26.66 -21.88 11.67
N VAL A 145 25.44 -22.39 11.85
CA VAL A 145 24.83 -23.28 10.85
C VAL A 145 24.41 -22.43 9.66
N TRP A 146 25.03 -22.64 8.50
CA TRP A 146 24.62 -22.00 7.25
C TRP A 146 23.26 -22.57 6.84
N ARG A 147 22.19 -21.85 7.17
CA ARG A 147 20.84 -22.08 6.65
C ARG A 147 20.32 -20.72 6.21
N GLU A 148 19.88 -20.59 4.97
CA GLU A 148 19.29 -19.34 4.48
C GLU A 148 18.03 -19.05 5.29
N ASN A 149 18.15 -18.18 6.29
CA ASN A 149 17.03 -17.63 7.03
C ASN A 149 16.43 -16.51 6.18
N LEU A 150 15.71 -16.88 5.13
CA LEU A 150 14.93 -15.93 4.34
C LEU A 150 13.79 -15.45 5.25
N GLY A 151 13.94 -14.25 5.82
CA GLY A 151 13.00 -13.60 6.75
C GLY A 151 11.66 -13.20 6.13
N PHE A 152 11.06 -14.10 5.35
CA PHE A 152 9.70 -14.00 4.83
C PHE A 152 8.85 -15.01 5.58
N ASP A 153 8.19 -14.56 6.65
CA ASP A 153 7.18 -15.37 7.34
C ASP A 153 5.97 -15.53 6.43
N ALA A 154 5.72 -16.78 6.05
CA ALA A 154 4.51 -17.38 5.49
C ALA A 154 3.67 -16.57 4.47
N LEU A 155 3.22 -17.26 3.41
CA LEU A 155 2.18 -16.74 2.53
C LEU A 155 0.81 -16.88 3.21
N HIS A 156 0.13 -15.76 3.46
CA HIS A 156 -1.20 -15.69 4.05
C HIS A 156 -2.26 -15.43 2.99
N PHE A 157 -3.50 -15.88 3.23
CA PHE A 157 -4.64 -15.65 2.35
C PHE A 157 -5.89 -15.19 3.12
N ILE A 158 -6.63 -14.22 2.57
CA ILE A 158 -7.96 -13.79 3.03
C ILE A 158 -8.97 -14.07 1.93
N ASP A 159 -10.14 -14.61 2.30
CA ASP A 159 -11.30 -14.75 1.43
C ASP A 159 -12.14 -13.46 1.49
N LEU A 160 -12.24 -12.73 0.37
CA LEU A 160 -12.95 -11.46 0.27
C LEU A 160 -14.47 -11.60 0.22
N ARG A 161 -15.00 -12.83 0.12
CA ARG A 161 -16.45 -13.09 0.11
C ARG A 161 -17.00 -13.24 1.52
N ASP A 162 -16.14 -13.48 2.49
CA ASP A 162 -16.50 -13.63 3.89
C ASP A 162 -16.47 -12.27 4.58
N SER A 163 -17.64 -11.63 4.67
CA SER A 163 -17.80 -10.30 5.28
C SER A 163 -17.49 -10.27 6.78
N SER A 164 -17.24 -11.41 7.43
CA SER A 164 -16.78 -11.46 8.83
C SER A 164 -15.26 -11.23 8.97
N LYS A 165 -14.52 -11.22 7.85
CA LYS A 165 -13.06 -11.10 7.80
C LYS A 165 -12.56 -9.82 7.10
N THR A 166 -13.47 -8.94 6.70
CA THR A 166 -13.19 -7.68 5.99
C THR A 166 -13.79 -6.49 6.70
#